data_AF-A0A537IT64-F1
#
_entry.id   AF-A0A537IT64-F1
#
_cell.length_a   1.000
_cell.length_b   1.000
_cell.length_c   1.000
_cell.angle_alpha   90.00
_cell.angle_beta   90.00
_cell.angle_gamma   90.00
#
_symmetry.space_group_name_H-M   'P 1'
#
loop_
_entity.id
_entity.type
_entity.pdbx_description
1 polymer ?
#
loop_
_entity_poly.entity_id
_entity_poly.type
_entity_poly.pdbx_seq_one_letter_code
_entity_poly.pdbx_strand_id
1 'polypeptide(L)'
;MKRLSAVAAVLFSCSLAALAWAAGNEFRAKPGVFDPDQTGIVTAKWIKNLGLADSEGERFGLLLSKNGPTATNAAAGVTIAGVKGIVLTELGFDINTGTHCGAGAPRFNVSASDGFHFLGGCSNGTKTAGTPDPGWTRVRIDPLNPGQAFPVIAAGSTVNSIEIVFDEGTDAGPDLSGIAVLDNIDINGTLIGGPGDVSE
;
A
#
# COMPACT_ATOMS: atom_id res chain seq x y z
N MET A 1 45.88 46.45 48.13
CA MET A 1 44.53 46.36 47.49
C MET A 1 44.69 45.89 46.05
N LYS A 2 44.46 44.60 45.78
CA LYS A 2 44.31 44.05 44.43
C LYS A 2 43.14 43.06 44.49
N ARG A 3 42.01 43.45 43.91
CA ARG A 3 40.81 42.61 43.80
C ARG A 3 40.98 41.72 42.57
N LEU A 4 41.06 40.41 42.79
CA LEU A 4 41.00 39.40 41.73
C LEU A 4 39.52 39.15 41.41
N SER A 5 39.08 39.58 40.23
CA SER A 5 37.75 39.26 39.70
C SER A 5 37.81 37.88 39.03
N ALA A 6 37.12 36.90 39.61
CA ALA A 6 36.90 35.60 38.99
C ALA A 6 35.81 35.73 37.93
N VAL A 7 36.13 35.37 36.68
CA VAL A 7 35.15 35.21 35.60
C VAL A 7 34.60 33.79 35.69
N ALA A 8 33.34 33.64 36.06
CA ALA A 8 32.64 32.37 36.03
C ALA A 8 32.24 32.04 34.58
N ALA A 9 32.85 31.00 34.01
CA ALA A 9 32.43 30.45 32.73
C ALA A 9 31.15 29.62 32.95
N VAL A 10 30.04 30.07 32.38
CA VAL A 10 28.77 29.34 32.34
C VAL A 10 28.90 28.21 31.30
N LEU A 11 29.00 26.97 31.76
CA LEU A 11 28.85 25.79 30.91
C LEU A 11 27.36 25.48 30.79
N PHE A 12 26.75 25.95 29.70
CA PHE A 12 25.42 25.52 29.29
C PHE A 12 25.56 24.19 28.54
N SER A 13 25.58 23.07 29.29
CA SER A 13 25.54 21.74 28.69
C SER A 13 24.12 21.48 28.17
N CYS A 14 23.86 21.95 26.94
CA CYS A 14 22.70 21.56 26.18
C CYS A 14 22.85 20.07 25.86
N SER A 15 22.18 19.22 26.66
CA SER A 15 22.08 17.80 26.39
C SER A 15 21.23 17.68 25.12
N LEU A 16 21.89 17.52 23.98
CA LEU A 16 21.25 17.00 22.78
C LEU A 16 20.77 15.59 23.14
N ALA A 17 19.53 15.49 23.61
CA ALA A 17 18.76 14.27 23.46
C ALA A 17 18.71 14.04 21.95
N ALA A 18 19.58 13.15 21.47
CA ALA A 18 19.47 12.62 20.14
C ALA A 18 18.12 11.90 20.07
N LEU A 19 17.10 12.63 19.62
CA LEU A 19 15.95 12.01 18.98
C LEU A 19 16.51 11.34 17.73
N ALA A 20 16.94 10.09 17.90
CA ALA A 20 17.07 9.18 16.79
C ALA A 20 15.68 9.09 16.18
N TRP A 21 15.42 9.90 15.16
CA TRP A 21 14.40 9.56 14.19
C TRP A 21 14.89 8.25 13.59
N ALA A 22 14.25 7.16 13.96
CA ALA A 22 14.28 5.99 13.11
C ALA A 22 13.77 6.51 11.75
N ALA A 23 14.66 6.57 10.76
CA ALA A 23 14.24 6.67 9.38
C ALA A 23 13.45 5.39 9.13
N GLY A 24 12.14 5.43 9.40
CA GLY A 24 11.23 4.38 8.98
C GLY A 24 11.40 4.21 7.49
N ASN A 25 11.38 2.99 7.00
CA ASN A 25 11.32 2.77 5.56
C ASN A 25 10.09 3.53 5.04
N GLU A 26 10.32 4.61 4.30
CA GLU A 26 9.24 5.36 3.67
C GLU A 26 8.72 4.51 2.50
N PHE A 27 7.60 3.83 2.73
CA PHE A 27 6.94 3.06 1.68
C PHE A 27 6.18 3.99 0.75
N ARG A 28 6.28 3.76 -0.57
CA ARG A 28 5.62 4.60 -1.57
C ARG A 28 4.90 3.76 -2.60
N ALA A 29 3.66 4.11 -2.89
CA ALA A 29 2.81 3.37 -3.83
C ALA A 29 2.75 4.11 -5.17
N LYS A 30 3.33 3.50 -6.21
CA LYS A 30 3.46 4.06 -7.55
C LYS A 30 2.48 3.38 -8.51
N PRO A 31 1.39 4.03 -8.92
CA PRO A 31 0.45 3.47 -9.89
C PRO A 31 1.11 3.28 -11.26
N GLY A 32 0.70 2.24 -11.98
CA GLY A 32 1.16 1.94 -13.32
C GLY A 32 0.20 1.00 -14.06
N VAL A 33 0.42 0.82 -15.36
CA VAL A 33 -0.38 -0.08 -16.19
C VAL A 33 0.51 -1.03 -16.97
N PHE A 34 0.00 -2.24 -17.19
CA PHE A 34 0.53 -3.20 -18.14
C PHE A 34 -0.50 -3.32 -19.29
N ASP A 35 -0.12 -2.89 -20.49
CA ASP A 35 -1.00 -2.90 -21.67
C ASP A 35 -0.17 -3.04 -22.96
N PRO A 36 0.51 -4.20 -23.16
CA PRO A 36 1.39 -4.41 -24.32
C PRO A 36 0.66 -4.33 -25.66
N ASP A 37 -0.65 -4.63 -25.66
CA ASP A 37 -1.49 -4.61 -26.86
C ASP A 37 -2.13 -3.22 -27.10
N GLN A 38 -1.79 -2.21 -26.28
CA GLN A 38 -2.24 -0.82 -26.40
C GLN A 38 -3.76 -0.70 -26.51
N THR A 39 -4.47 -1.48 -25.67
CA THR A 39 -5.92 -1.55 -25.68
C THR A 39 -6.58 -0.27 -25.17
N GLY A 40 -5.88 0.49 -24.31
CA GLY A 40 -6.39 1.73 -23.71
C GLY A 40 -7.51 1.50 -22.68
N ILE A 41 -7.69 0.27 -22.20
CA ILE A 41 -8.78 -0.09 -21.28
C ILE A 41 -8.38 -0.05 -19.80
N VAL A 42 -7.10 0.15 -19.49
CA VAL A 42 -6.60 0.11 -18.12
C VAL A 42 -6.16 1.47 -17.61
N THR A 43 -6.35 1.71 -16.31
CA THR A 43 -5.93 2.95 -15.66
C THR A 43 -5.55 2.68 -14.22
N ALA A 44 -4.47 3.31 -13.76
CA ALA A 44 -4.07 3.32 -12.36
C ALA A 44 -3.63 4.74 -11.97
N LYS A 45 -4.28 5.37 -10.98
CA LYS A 45 -3.95 6.76 -10.60
C LYS A 45 -4.42 7.13 -9.19
N TRP A 46 -3.61 7.92 -8.49
CA TRP A 46 -4.05 8.66 -7.30
C TRP A 46 -4.95 9.84 -7.72
N ILE A 47 -6.19 9.84 -7.25
CA ILE A 47 -7.20 10.86 -7.55
C ILE A 47 -7.49 11.66 -6.28
N LYS A 48 -7.25 12.98 -6.35
CA LYS A 48 -7.58 13.91 -5.26
C LYS A 48 -9.09 13.95 -5.04
N ASN A 49 -9.49 14.03 -3.78
CA ASN A 49 -10.86 13.98 -3.25
C ASN A 49 -11.62 12.66 -3.47
N LEU A 50 -10.95 11.58 -3.87
CA LEU A 50 -11.58 10.26 -4.01
C LEU A 50 -11.46 9.40 -2.74
N GLY A 51 -10.47 9.69 -1.88
CA GLY A 51 -10.13 8.89 -0.69
C GLY A 51 -10.71 9.39 0.63
N LEU A 52 -10.26 8.74 1.69
CA LEU A 52 -10.39 9.13 3.09
C LEU A 52 -9.56 10.39 3.38
N ALA A 53 -9.85 11.04 4.50
CA ALA A 53 -9.01 12.15 4.96
C ALA A 53 -7.76 11.61 5.64
N ASP A 54 -6.60 12.07 5.21
CA ASP A 54 -5.33 11.85 5.92
C ASP A 54 -5.16 12.84 7.07
N SER A 55 -4.05 12.71 7.81
CA SER A 55 -3.73 13.59 8.94
C SER A 55 -3.52 15.05 8.56
N GLU A 56 -3.24 15.34 7.30
CA GLU A 56 -3.05 16.69 6.75
C GLU A 56 -4.36 17.25 6.16
N GLY A 57 -5.42 16.44 6.13
CA GLY A 57 -6.73 16.78 5.56
C GLY A 57 -6.79 16.63 4.04
N GLU A 58 -5.73 16.13 3.41
CA GLU A 58 -5.73 15.74 2.02
C GLU A 58 -6.49 14.41 1.85
N ARG A 59 -6.98 14.16 0.64
CA ARG A 59 -7.85 13.02 0.35
C ARG A 59 -7.46 12.41 -0.97
N PHE A 60 -6.76 11.28 -0.98
CA PHE A 60 -6.40 10.62 -2.23
C PHE A 60 -6.97 9.22 -2.25
N GLY A 61 -7.69 8.89 -3.33
CA GLY A 61 -8.11 7.52 -3.61
C GLY A 61 -7.30 6.98 -4.78
N LEU A 62 -6.75 5.79 -4.65
CA LEU A 62 -6.10 5.08 -5.73
C LEU A 62 -7.17 4.38 -6.58
N LEU A 63 -7.42 4.93 -7.77
CA LEU A 63 -8.27 4.31 -8.77
C LEU A 63 -7.47 3.27 -9.56
N LEU A 64 -7.98 2.03 -9.61
CA LEU A 64 -7.52 0.96 -10.49
C LEU A 64 -8.71 0.55 -11.38
N SER A 65 -8.50 0.44 -12.69
CA SER A 65 -9.57 0.04 -13.61
C SER A 65 -9.07 -0.80 -14.77
N LYS A 66 -9.93 -1.72 -15.20
CA LYS A 66 -9.86 -2.51 -16.44
C LYS A 66 -11.24 -2.55 -17.08
N ASN A 67 -11.46 -1.68 -18.05
CA ASN A 67 -12.74 -1.52 -18.75
C ASN A 67 -12.86 -2.47 -19.96
N GLY A 68 -12.87 -3.78 -19.69
CA GLY A 68 -13.05 -4.81 -20.71
C GLY A 68 -12.97 -6.22 -20.11
N PRO A 69 -12.95 -7.28 -20.94
CA PRO A 69 -12.90 -8.66 -20.46
C PRO A 69 -11.63 -8.98 -19.65
N THR A 70 -11.76 -9.86 -18.67
CA THR A 70 -10.67 -10.35 -17.81
C THR A 70 -9.57 -10.99 -18.64
N ALA A 71 -9.94 -11.72 -19.70
CA ALA A 71 -9.00 -12.39 -20.59
C ALA A 71 -8.14 -11.44 -21.44
N THR A 72 -8.48 -10.16 -21.54
CA THR A 72 -7.65 -9.18 -22.26
C THR A 72 -6.32 -9.02 -21.54
N ASN A 73 -5.22 -9.04 -22.30
CA ASN A 73 -3.85 -8.96 -21.81
C ASN A 73 -3.48 -7.53 -21.37
N ALA A 74 -4.17 -7.04 -20.33
CA ALA A 74 -3.96 -5.73 -19.74
C ALA A 74 -4.27 -5.78 -18.23
N ALA A 75 -3.55 -5.01 -17.42
CA ALA A 75 -3.80 -4.87 -15.99
C ALA A 75 -3.48 -3.45 -15.51
N ALA A 76 -4.26 -2.97 -14.54
CA ALA A 76 -3.87 -1.84 -13.70
C ALA A 76 -3.05 -2.37 -12.52
N GLY A 77 -2.14 -1.56 -11.99
CA GLY A 77 -1.32 -2.00 -10.86
C GLY A 77 -0.63 -0.88 -10.11
N VAL A 78 0.09 -1.28 -9.08
CA VAL A 78 0.85 -0.40 -8.19
C VAL A 78 2.13 -1.09 -7.79
N THR A 79 3.27 -0.42 -7.94
CA THR A 79 4.53 -0.89 -7.36
C THR A 79 4.72 -0.26 -5.98
N ILE A 80 5.03 -1.06 -4.96
CA ILE A 80 5.35 -0.56 -3.62
C ILE A 80 6.87 -0.46 -3.45
N ALA A 81 7.38 0.76 -3.34
CA ALA A 81 8.78 1.05 -3.08
C ALA A 81 9.12 0.97 -1.59
N GLY A 82 10.41 0.77 -1.26
CA GLY A 82 10.91 0.74 0.12
C GLY A 82 10.76 -0.60 0.85
N VAL A 83 10.22 -1.62 0.19
CA VAL A 83 9.88 -2.92 0.81
C VAL A 83 11.02 -3.92 0.85
N LYS A 84 12.12 -3.70 0.10
CA LYS A 84 13.19 -4.69 0.00
C LYS A 84 13.85 -4.94 1.36
N GLY A 85 13.97 -6.21 1.73
CA GLY A 85 14.62 -6.65 2.97
C GLY A 85 13.72 -6.71 4.19
N ILE A 86 12.46 -6.24 4.11
CA ILE A 86 11.52 -6.36 5.23
C ILE A 86 11.01 -7.81 5.35
N VAL A 87 10.63 -8.20 6.56
CA VAL A 87 9.81 -9.40 6.81
C VAL A 87 8.36 -8.96 6.91
N LEU A 88 7.47 -9.58 6.13
CA LEU A 88 6.04 -9.24 6.16
C LEU A 88 5.36 -9.91 7.36
N THR A 89 4.56 -9.11 8.07
CA THR A 89 3.62 -9.56 9.10
C THR A 89 2.18 -9.34 8.66
N GLU A 90 1.92 -8.32 7.84
CA GLU A 90 0.59 -8.00 7.32
C GLU A 90 0.72 -7.17 6.04
N LEU A 91 -0.19 -7.40 5.09
CA LEU A 91 -0.50 -6.46 4.02
C LEU A 91 -1.98 -6.08 4.08
N GLY A 92 -2.33 -4.96 3.47
CA GLY A 92 -3.73 -4.59 3.36
C GLY A 92 -3.98 -3.30 2.61
N PHE A 93 -5.24 -2.92 2.58
CA PHE A 93 -5.72 -1.62 2.11
C PHE A 93 -7.12 -1.39 2.67
N ASP A 94 -7.57 -0.16 2.63
CA ASP A 94 -8.98 0.18 2.77
C ASP A 94 -9.57 0.32 1.36
N ILE A 95 -10.71 -0.31 1.08
CA ILE A 95 -11.38 -0.28 -0.22
C ILE A 95 -12.74 0.41 -0.13
N ASN A 96 -13.05 1.24 -1.12
CA ASN A 96 -14.35 1.90 -1.21
C ASN A 96 -15.45 0.84 -1.42
N THR A 97 -16.45 0.88 -0.55
CA THR A 97 -17.52 -0.11 -0.50
C THR A 97 -18.36 -0.04 -1.76
N GLY A 98 -18.54 -1.18 -2.42
CA GLY A 98 -19.27 -1.28 -3.69
C GLY A 98 -18.37 -1.21 -4.93
N THR A 99 -17.06 -1.03 -4.76
CA THR A 99 -16.07 -1.26 -5.83
C THR A 99 -15.59 -2.70 -5.84
N HIS A 100 -14.91 -3.10 -6.92
CA HIS A 100 -14.53 -4.48 -7.20
C HIS A 100 -13.61 -5.05 -6.14
N CYS A 101 -14.06 -6.14 -5.53
CA CYS A 101 -13.33 -6.89 -4.50
C CYS A 101 -13.55 -8.38 -4.75
N GLY A 102 -12.87 -8.91 -5.76
CA GLY A 102 -12.96 -10.29 -6.23
C GLY A 102 -11.94 -11.22 -5.58
N ALA A 103 -11.93 -12.48 -6.02
CA ALA A 103 -10.95 -13.48 -5.60
C ALA A 103 -9.63 -13.37 -6.40
N GLY A 104 -9.67 -12.74 -7.59
CA GLY A 104 -8.47 -12.46 -8.37
C GLY A 104 -7.90 -11.06 -8.11
N ALA A 105 -8.74 -10.05 -7.87
CA ALA A 105 -8.27 -8.66 -7.79
C ALA A 105 -9.13 -7.76 -6.86
N PRO A 106 -8.58 -6.62 -6.39
CA PRO A 106 -7.15 -6.31 -6.37
C PRO A 106 -6.39 -7.29 -5.47
N ARG A 107 -5.17 -7.66 -5.89
CA ARG A 107 -4.31 -8.62 -5.18
C ARG A 107 -2.90 -8.11 -4.97
N PHE A 108 -2.22 -8.60 -3.95
CA PHE A 108 -0.79 -8.41 -3.82
C PHE A 108 -0.02 -9.56 -4.49
N ASN A 109 0.95 -9.20 -5.32
CA ASN A 109 1.98 -10.08 -5.83
C ASN A 109 3.28 -9.77 -5.08
N VAL A 110 3.86 -10.75 -4.40
CA VAL A 110 5.07 -10.58 -3.60
C VAL A 110 6.17 -11.49 -4.13
N SER A 111 7.32 -10.90 -4.45
CA SER A 111 8.57 -11.66 -4.61
C SER A 111 9.33 -11.58 -3.30
N ALA A 112 9.69 -12.72 -2.73
CA ALA A 112 10.43 -12.86 -1.48
C ALA A 112 11.64 -13.79 -1.66
N SER A 113 12.47 -13.93 -0.63
CA SER A 113 13.68 -14.76 -0.65
C SER A 113 13.40 -16.26 -0.85
N ASP A 114 12.17 -16.70 -0.58
CA ASP A 114 11.71 -18.08 -0.73
C ASP A 114 10.87 -18.32 -1.99
N GLY A 115 10.50 -17.28 -2.75
CA GLY A 115 9.77 -17.45 -4.00
C GLY A 115 8.85 -16.29 -4.36
N PHE A 116 7.90 -16.59 -5.24
CA PHE A 116 6.84 -15.67 -5.65
C PHE A 116 5.50 -16.13 -5.07
N HIS A 117 4.71 -15.18 -4.60
CA HIS A 117 3.51 -15.41 -3.80
C HIS A 117 2.36 -14.54 -4.29
N PHE A 118 1.20 -15.16 -4.48
CA PHE A 118 -0.06 -14.46 -4.66
C PHE A 118 -0.74 -14.32 -3.32
N LEU A 119 -0.86 -13.09 -2.83
CA LEU A 119 -1.56 -12.78 -1.60
C LEU A 119 -3.03 -12.49 -1.94
N GLY A 120 -3.71 -13.60 -2.30
CA GLY A 120 -5.15 -13.72 -2.53
C GLY A 120 -5.68 -12.78 -3.61
N GLY A 121 -7.01 -12.59 -3.65
CA GLY A 121 -7.64 -11.36 -4.10
C GLY A 121 -8.32 -10.68 -2.91
N CYS A 122 -8.81 -9.45 -3.12
CA CYS A 122 -9.45 -8.64 -2.07
C CYS A 122 -10.49 -9.41 -1.24
N SER A 123 -11.26 -10.32 -1.85
CA SER A 123 -12.28 -11.11 -1.15
C SER A 123 -11.75 -12.15 -0.17
N ASN A 124 -10.48 -12.56 -0.30
CA ASN A 124 -9.81 -13.53 0.57
C ASN A 124 -9.33 -12.91 1.90
N GLY A 125 -9.04 -11.60 1.89
CA GLY A 125 -8.59 -10.89 3.09
C GLY A 125 -9.65 -10.87 4.19
N THR A 126 -9.20 -10.66 5.42
CA THR A 126 -10.08 -10.39 6.55
C THR A 126 -10.71 -9.00 6.36
N LYS A 127 -12.04 -8.97 6.21
CA LYS A 127 -12.79 -7.75 5.90
C LYS A 127 -13.47 -7.17 7.14
N THR A 128 -13.31 -5.87 7.34
CA THR A 128 -14.02 -5.11 8.39
C THR A 128 -14.73 -3.93 7.74
N ALA A 129 -16.05 -4.06 7.55
CA ALA A 129 -16.89 -3.04 6.93
C ALA A 129 -17.05 -1.80 7.84
N GLY A 130 -17.20 -0.63 7.23
CA GLY A 130 -17.33 0.64 7.95
C GLY A 130 -16.04 1.08 8.66
N THR A 131 -14.91 0.52 8.25
CA THR A 131 -13.58 0.85 8.78
C THR A 131 -12.70 1.33 7.63
N PRO A 132 -11.99 2.47 7.79
CA PRO A 132 -11.98 3.35 8.96
C PRO A 132 -13.23 4.22 9.09
N ASP A 133 -13.96 4.42 7.99
CA ASP A 133 -15.18 5.25 7.94
C ASP A 133 -16.34 4.53 7.23
N PRO A 134 -17.59 5.00 7.41
CA PRO A 134 -18.72 4.55 6.59
C PRO A 134 -18.41 4.68 5.09
N GLY A 135 -18.76 3.65 4.32
CA GLY A 135 -18.44 3.58 2.89
C GLY A 135 -17.08 2.99 2.58
N TRP A 136 -16.27 2.61 3.58
CA TRP A 136 -15.00 1.91 3.38
C TRP A 136 -14.99 0.56 4.07
N THR A 137 -14.28 -0.39 3.47
CA THR A 137 -14.03 -1.71 4.04
C THR A 137 -12.54 -1.91 4.19
N ARG A 138 -12.10 -2.18 5.41
CA ARG A 138 -10.71 -2.57 5.67
C ARG A 138 -10.49 -4.00 5.23
N VAL A 139 -9.41 -4.24 4.48
CA VAL A 139 -8.95 -5.57 4.08
C VAL A 139 -7.56 -5.78 4.65
N ARG A 140 -7.38 -6.87 5.40
CA ARG A 140 -6.07 -7.32 5.93
C ARG A 140 -5.75 -8.73 5.49
N ILE A 141 -4.50 -8.95 5.14
CA ILE A 141 -3.98 -10.17 4.53
C ILE A 141 -2.79 -10.65 5.35
N ASP A 142 -2.92 -11.84 5.90
CA ASP A 142 -1.87 -12.54 6.61
C ASP A 142 -1.03 -13.35 5.59
N PRO A 143 0.27 -13.02 5.39
CA PRO A 143 1.13 -13.71 4.44
C PRO A 143 1.38 -15.20 4.79
N LEU A 144 1.10 -15.60 6.03
CA LEU A 144 1.25 -16.98 6.53
C LEU A 144 -0.04 -17.79 6.43
N ASN A 145 -1.17 -17.15 6.10
CA ASN A 145 -2.47 -17.81 6.05
C ASN A 145 -2.71 -18.47 4.68
N PRO A 146 -2.84 -19.81 4.59
CA PRO A 146 -3.02 -20.51 3.32
C PRO A 146 -4.38 -20.26 2.64
N GLY A 147 -5.34 -19.63 3.33
CA GLY A 147 -6.58 -19.14 2.73
C GLY A 147 -6.45 -17.75 2.09
N GLN A 148 -5.34 -17.06 2.34
CA GLN A 148 -5.10 -15.67 1.91
C GLN A 148 -3.82 -15.52 1.08
N ALA A 149 -2.92 -16.51 1.08
CA ALA A 149 -1.69 -16.52 0.31
C ALA A 149 -1.42 -17.88 -0.34
N PHE A 150 -0.94 -17.89 -1.58
CA PHE A 150 -0.55 -19.08 -2.32
C PHE A 150 0.65 -18.84 -3.26
N PRO A 151 1.76 -19.59 -3.08
CA PRO A 151 2.16 -20.25 -1.83
C PRO A 151 2.19 -19.24 -0.68
N VAL A 152 2.00 -19.69 0.57
CA VAL A 152 2.27 -18.83 1.75
C VAL A 152 3.73 -18.39 1.76
N ILE A 153 4.01 -17.20 2.30
CA ILE A 153 5.39 -16.73 2.48
C ILE A 153 5.97 -17.44 3.70
N ALA A 154 7.14 -18.07 3.58
CA ALA A 154 7.79 -18.73 4.72
C ALA A 154 8.16 -17.71 5.80
N ALA A 155 7.99 -18.10 7.07
CA ALA A 155 8.31 -17.23 8.19
C ALA A 155 9.79 -16.81 8.17
N GLY A 156 10.04 -15.51 8.29
CA GLY A 156 11.39 -14.93 8.25
C GLY A 156 11.93 -14.67 6.84
N SER A 157 11.20 -15.02 5.78
CA SER A 157 11.54 -14.62 4.42
C SER A 157 11.55 -13.10 4.28
N THR A 158 12.50 -12.60 3.49
CA THR A 158 12.64 -11.17 3.22
C THR A 158 12.06 -10.83 1.85
N VAL A 159 11.39 -9.68 1.76
CA VAL A 159 10.76 -9.22 0.53
C VAL A 159 11.82 -8.69 -0.45
N ASN A 160 11.63 -8.98 -1.73
CA ASN A 160 12.33 -8.38 -2.86
C ASN A 160 11.49 -7.28 -3.51
N SER A 161 10.21 -7.54 -3.77
CA SER A 161 9.27 -6.59 -4.37
C SER A 161 7.82 -6.90 -3.98
N ILE A 162 6.97 -5.87 -4.01
CA ILE A 162 5.52 -5.97 -3.81
C ILE A 162 4.83 -5.17 -4.91
N GLU A 163 3.82 -5.77 -5.51
CA GLU A 163 2.93 -5.13 -6.47
C GLU A 163 1.47 -5.36 -6.06
N ILE A 164 0.61 -4.36 -6.25
CA ILE A 164 -0.84 -4.57 -6.30
C ILE A 164 -1.23 -4.74 -7.76
N VAL A 165 -2.04 -5.75 -8.07
CA VAL A 165 -2.52 -6.05 -9.43
C VAL A 165 -4.03 -6.06 -9.47
N PHE A 166 -4.57 -5.41 -10.50
CA PHE A 166 -5.98 -5.41 -10.86
C PHE A 166 -6.15 -5.80 -12.33
N ASP A 167 -6.46 -7.08 -12.56
CA ASP A 167 -6.56 -7.71 -13.88
C ASP A 167 -7.95 -8.34 -14.15
N GLU A 168 -8.88 -8.23 -13.21
CA GLU A 168 -10.28 -8.64 -13.38
C GLU A 168 -11.08 -7.54 -14.09
N GLY A 169 -11.84 -7.96 -15.10
CA GLY A 169 -12.57 -7.09 -16.02
C GLY A 169 -14.05 -6.95 -15.69
N THR A 170 -14.81 -6.35 -16.61
CA THR A 170 -16.27 -6.16 -16.49
C THR A 170 -17.09 -7.45 -16.65
N ASP A 171 -16.41 -8.57 -16.88
CA ASP A 171 -16.96 -9.92 -16.97
C ASP A 171 -16.68 -10.78 -15.71
N ALA A 172 -15.97 -10.23 -14.73
CA ALA A 172 -15.69 -10.86 -13.45
C ALA A 172 -16.46 -10.16 -12.33
N GLY A 173 -17.18 -10.94 -11.52
CA GLY A 173 -17.88 -10.42 -10.35
C GLY A 173 -16.91 -9.95 -9.24
N PRO A 174 -17.44 -9.32 -8.18
CA PRO A 174 -18.84 -9.35 -7.78
C PRO A 174 -19.72 -8.23 -8.36
N ASP A 175 -19.14 -7.12 -8.82
CA ASP A 175 -19.86 -5.90 -9.21
C ASP A 175 -19.82 -5.61 -10.73
N LEU A 176 -18.99 -6.35 -11.49
CA LEU A 176 -18.86 -6.23 -12.95
C LEU A 176 -18.43 -4.82 -13.42
N SER A 177 -17.89 -3.99 -12.52
CA SER A 177 -17.52 -2.62 -12.85
C SER A 177 -16.15 -2.54 -13.53
N GLY A 178 -15.26 -3.50 -13.25
CA GLY A 178 -13.85 -3.41 -13.63
C GLY A 178 -13.14 -2.22 -12.96
N ILE A 179 -13.57 -1.83 -11.76
CA ILE A 179 -13.04 -0.67 -11.01
C ILE A 179 -12.85 -1.04 -9.54
N ALA A 180 -11.67 -0.75 -8.98
CA ALA A 180 -11.42 -0.72 -7.55
C ALA A 180 -10.92 0.67 -7.12
N VAL A 181 -11.38 1.14 -5.97
CA VAL A 181 -10.87 2.38 -5.36
C VAL A 181 -10.28 2.04 -4.00
N LEU A 182 -8.96 2.18 -3.88
CA LEU A 182 -8.19 1.85 -2.68
C LEU A 182 -7.73 3.12 -1.97
N ASP A 183 -7.45 2.98 -0.69
CA ASP A 183 -6.77 3.96 0.15
C ASP A 183 -6.06 3.24 1.29
N ASN A 184 -5.23 3.94 2.07
CA ASN A 184 -4.52 3.40 3.23
C ASN A 184 -3.87 2.03 2.96
N ILE A 185 -3.06 1.94 1.91
CA ILE A 185 -2.30 0.72 1.60
C ILE A 185 -1.41 0.43 2.80
N ASP A 186 -1.58 -0.75 3.39
CA ASP A 186 -0.95 -1.16 4.64
C ASP A 186 0.23 -2.11 4.36
N ILE A 187 1.41 -1.72 4.83
CA ILE A 187 2.61 -2.55 4.88
C ILE A 187 3.05 -2.63 6.34
N ASN A 188 2.82 -3.77 7.01
CA ASN A 188 3.18 -4.00 8.41
C ASN A 188 2.71 -2.88 9.38
N GLY A 189 1.51 -2.35 9.18
CA GLY A 189 0.92 -1.26 9.96
C GLY A 189 1.32 0.15 9.52
N THR A 190 2.20 0.29 8.53
CA THR A 190 2.52 1.59 7.91
C THR A 190 1.58 1.84 6.74
N LEU A 191 0.81 2.95 6.80
CA LEU A 191 -0.20 3.29 5.80
C LEU A 191 0.34 4.24 4.74
N ILE A 192 -0.02 3.99 3.48
CA ILE A 192 0.20 4.88 2.33
C ILE A 192 -1.16 5.37 1.85
N GLY A 193 -1.48 6.62 2.15
CA GLY A 193 -2.79 7.24 1.83
C GLY A 193 -2.76 8.21 0.65
N GLY A 194 -1.64 8.34 -0.06
CA GLY A 194 -1.53 9.32 -1.13
C GLY A 194 -0.19 9.32 -1.87
N PRO A 195 0.00 10.27 -2.80
CA PRO A 195 1.21 10.35 -3.61
C PRO A 195 2.42 10.81 -2.79
N GLY A 196 3.29 9.89 -2.37
CA GLY A 196 4.62 10.20 -1.80
C GLY A 196 5.70 10.18 -2.89
N ASP A 197 6.07 11.33 -3.43
CA ASP A 197 6.75 11.64 -4.72
C ASP A 197 6.63 10.65 -5.89
N VAL A 198 5.72 11.02 -6.80
CA VAL A 198 5.72 10.64 -8.21
C VAL A 198 6.48 11.72 -9.01
N SER A 199 7.74 11.51 -9.35
CA SER A 199 8.33 12.23 -10.48
C SER A 199 8.07 11.38 -11.72
N GLU A 200 7.23 11.90 -12.62
CA GLU A 200 7.08 11.40 -13.99
C GLU A 200 8.41 11.49 -14.76
#